data_AF-A0A522C2W5-F1
#
_entry.id   AF-A0A522C2W5-F1
#
_cell.length_a   1.000
_cell.length_b   1.000
_cell.length_c   1.000
_cell.angle_alpha   90.00
_cell.angle_beta   90.00
_cell.angle_gamma   90.00
#
_symmetry.space_group_name_H-M   'P 1'
#
loop_
_entity.id
_entity.type
_entity.pdbx_description
1 polymer ?
#
loop_
_entity_poly.entity_id
_entity_poly.type
_entity_poly.pdbx_seq_one_letter_code
_entity_poly.pdbx_strand_id
1 'polypeptide(L)'
;MKNSPRFKRISVVLGLLLLSGFGWVVWPFIAGPGQMQSFCSSLAVGTSIEQVQAQAAQYGYRVSSLIEGRAFVHDSKSFGRFTCNLQFGSDGLVSSVYFFND
;
A
#
# COMPACT_ATOMS: atom_id res chain seq x y z
N MET A 1 18.91 39.59 -21.08
CA MET A 1 17.54 39.39 -20.55
C MET A 1 17.60 39.31 -19.03
N LYS A 2 17.08 40.32 -18.32
CA LYS A 2 17.11 40.38 -16.85
C LYS A 2 15.87 39.65 -16.32
N ASN A 3 16.01 38.39 -15.88
CA ASN A 3 14.88 37.61 -15.37
C ASN A 3 14.25 38.32 -14.16
N SER A 4 13.03 38.83 -14.34
CA SER A 4 12.26 39.51 -13.31
C SER A 4 12.09 38.61 -12.08
N PRO A 5 12.23 39.12 -10.84
CA PRO A 5 12.17 38.31 -9.62
C PRO A 5 10.85 37.55 -9.45
N ARG A 6 9.76 37.99 -10.11
CA ARG A 6 8.47 37.27 -10.14
C ARG A 6 8.54 35.97 -10.94
N PHE A 7 9.27 35.94 -12.06
CA PHE A 7 9.42 34.74 -12.88
C PHE A 7 10.18 33.64 -12.14
N LYS A 8 11.25 34.01 -11.40
CA LYS A 8 11.99 33.08 -10.55
C LYS A 8 11.12 32.45 -9.46
N ARG A 9 10.23 33.23 -8.82
CA ARG A 9 9.31 32.74 -7.78
C ARG A 9 8.28 31.75 -8.35
N ILE A 10 7.70 32.05 -9.51
CA ILE A 10 6.73 31.15 -10.17
C ILE A 10 7.40 29.82 -10.56
N SER A 11 8.61 29.86 -11.12
CA SER A 11 9.36 28.64 -11.47
C SER A 11 9.68 27.79 -10.25
N VAL A 12 10.00 28.40 -9.10
CA VAL A 12 10.23 27.66 -7.84
C VAL A 12 8.95 27.01 -7.34
N VAL A 13 7.81 27.72 -7.36
CA VAL A 13 6.52 27.16 -6.96
C VAL A 13 6.11 26.01 -7.88
N LEU A 14 6.25 26.16 -9.20
CA LEU A 14 5.99 25.08 -10.15
C LEU A 14 6.92 23.88 -9.91
N GLY A 15 8.21 24.14 -9.68
CA GLY A 15 9.18 23.09 -9.37
C GLY A 15 8.79 22.28 -8.12
N LEU A 16 8.38 22.97 -7.05
CA LEU A 16 7.91 22.32 -5.83
C LEU A 16 6.62 21.52 -6.03
N LEU A 17 5.67 22.03 -6.82
CA LEU A 17 4.43 21.31 -7.16
C LEU A 17 4.70 20.05 -7.99
N LEU A 18 5.65 20.12 -8.93
CA LEU A 18 6.04 18.97 -9.73
C LEU A 18 6.76 17.92 -8.88
N LEU A 19 7.66 18.35 -7.99
CA LEU A 19 8.37 17.45 -7.08
C LEU A 19 7.42 16.77 -6.08
N SER A 20 6.44 17.51 -5.53
CA SER A 20 5.46 16.91 -4.62
C SER A 20 4.55 15.92 -5.34
N GLY A 21 4.08 16.25 -6.55
CA GLY A 21 3.30 15.34 -7.38
C GLY A 21 4.07 14.08 -7.75
N PHE A 22 5.33 14.22 -8.17
CA PHE A 22 6.19 13.08 -8.48
C PHE A 22 6.47 12.23 -7.24
N GLY A 23 6.79 12.86 -6.11
CA GLY A 23 6.97 12.18 -4.83
C GLY A 23 5.74 11.35 -4.45
N TRP A 24 4.53 11.89 -4.63
CA TRP A 24 3.28 11.18 -4.35
C TRP A 24 3.10 9.92 -5.22
N VAL A 25 3.49 9.98 -6.49
CA VAL A 25 3.39 8.85 -7.43
C VAL A 25 4.43 7.76 -7.13
N VAL A 26 5.64 8.15 -6.75
CA VAL A 26 6.75 7.20 -6.52
C VAL A 26 6.71 6.61 -5.10
N TRP A 27 6.13 7.32 -4.13
CA TRP A 27 6.09 6.90 -2.73
C TRP A 27 5.60 5.46 -2.49
N PRO A 28 4.50 4.98 -3.11
CA PRO A 28 4.03 3.60 -2.93
C PRO A 28 5.06 2.55 -3.30
N PHE A 29 5.95 2.82 -4.26
CA PHE A 29 6.99 1.87 -4.68
C PHE A 29 8.17 1.81 -3.72
N ILE A 30 8.46 2.92 -3.03
CA ILE A 30 9.56 3.00 -2.06
C ILE A 30 9.11 2.47 -0.70
N ALA A 31 7.95 2.92 -0.22
CA ALA A 31 7.46 2.61 1.13
C ALA A 31 6.52 1.39 1.17
N GLY A 32 5.98 0.97 0.03
CA GLY A 32 5.05 -0.15 -0.08
C GLY A 32 5.53 -1.49 0.50
N PRO A 33 6.78 -1.94 0.26
CA PRO A 33 7.27 -3.20 0.82
C PRO A 33 7.19 -3.20 2.35
N GLY A 34 7.73 -2.15 3.00
CA GLY A 34 7.74 -2.04 4.45
C GLY A 34 6.35 -1.89 5.05
N GLN A 35 5.47 -1.11 4.42
CA GLN A 35 4.08 -0.97 4.88
C GLN A 35 3.30 -2.28 4.77
N MET A 36 3.40 -2.99 3.65
CA MET A 36 2.72 -4.27 3.47
C MET A 36 3.26 -5.34 4.42
N GLN A 37 4.58 -5.39 4.61
CA GLN A 37 5.20 -6.30 5.57
C GLN A 37 4.74 -6.01 7.01
N SER A 38 4.69 -4.74 7.41
CA SER A 38 4.17 -4.33 8.71
C SER A 38 2.69 -4.68 8.86
N PHE A 39 1.89 -4.48 7.82
CA PHE A 39 0.48 -4.85 7.80
C PHE A 39 0.31 -6.37 8.00
N CYS A 40 1.04 -7.19 7.24
CA CYS A 40 1.00 -8.65 7.41
C CYS A 40 1.35 -9.08 8.83
N SER A 41 2.36 -8.43 9.43
CA SER A 41 2.84 -8.76 10.77
C SER A 41 1.89 -8.28 11.88
N SER A 42 1.06 -7.28 11.61
CA SER A 42 0.04 -6.79 12.57
C SER A 42 -1.22 -7.65 12.63
N LEU A 43 -1.45 -8.52 11.63
CA LEU A 43 -2.61 -9.40 11.63
C LEU A 43 -2.44 -10.51 12.66
N ALA A 44 -3.33 -10.53 13.65
CA ALA A 44 -3.32 -11.56 14.68
C ALA A 44 -3.99 -12.85 14.19
N VAL A 45 -3.51 -13.99 14.70
CA VAL A 45 -4.22 -15.27 14.55
C VAL A 45 -5.62 -15.14 15.15
N GLY A 46 -6.62 -15.72 14.48
CA GLY A 46 -8.04 -15.64 14.84
C GLY A 46 -8.76 -14.40 14.30
N THR A 47 -8.07 -13.48 13.61
CA THR A 47 -8.72 -12.32 12.98
C THR A 47 -9.72 -12.80 11.93
N SER A 48 -10.95 -12.27 11.95
CA SER A 48 -11.97 -12.62 10.95
C SER A 48 -11.67 -11.96 9.60
N ILE A 49 -12.20 -12.50 8.50
CA ILE A 49 -11.95 -11.92 7.18
C ILE A 49 -12.52 -10.50 7.04
N GLU A 50 -13.64 -10.21 7.69
CA GLU A 50 -14.26 -8.88 7.73
C GLU A 50 -13.35 -7.87 8.44
N GLN A 51 -12.72 -8.30 9.55
CA GLN A 51 -11.75 -7.46 10.26
C GLN A 51 -10.50 -7.21 9.42
N VAL A 52 -10.00 -8.23 8.72
CA VAL A 52 -8.89 -8.05 7.77
C VAL A 52 -9.27 -7.06 6.66
N GLN A 53 -10.47 -7.16 6.09
CA GLN A 53 -10.96 -6.23 5.08
C GLN A 53 -11.06 -4.80 5.61
N ALA A 54 -11.58 -4.63 6.83
CA ALA A 54 -11.68 -3.33 7.47
C ALA A 54 -10.29 -2.69 7.71
N GLN A 55 -9.31 -3.48 8.17
CA GLN A 55 -7.94 -3.00 8.36
C GLN A 55 -7.27 -2.68 7.02
N ALA A 56 -7.40 -3.56 6.02
CA ALA A 56 -6.84 -3.34 4.68
C ALA A 56 -7.37 -2.06 4.04
N ALA A 57 -8.66 -1.75 4.23
CA ALA A 57 -9.28 -0.53 3.71
C ALA A 57 -8.65 0.76 4.27
N GLN A 58 -8.14 0.76 5.50
CA GLN A 58 -7.45 1.93 6.09
C GLN A 58 -6.17 2.30 5.35
N TYR A 59 -5.50 1.30 4.77
CA TYR A 59 -4.30 1.48 3.96
C TYR A 59 -4.60 1.66 2.46
N GLY A 60 -5.88 1.58 2.06
CA GLY A 60 -6.28 1.57 0.65
C GLY A 60 -5.92 0.27 -0.09
N TYR A 61 -5.69 -0.81 0.66
CA TYR A 61 -5.42 -2.14 0.11
C TYR A 61 -6.72 -2.83 -0.29
N ARG A 62 -6.59 -3.84 -1.14
CA ARG A 62 -7.70 -4.67 -1.60
C ARG A 62 -7.48 -6.11 -1.13
N VAL A 63 -8.54 -6.74 -0.67
CA VAL A 63 -8.55 -8.15 -0.26
C VAL A 63 -9.24 -8.96 -1.35
N SER A 64 -8.65 -10.08 -1.75
CA SER A 64 -9.29 -11.02 -2.67
C SER A 64 -10.49 -11.71 -2.01
N SER A 65 -11.34 -12.33 -2.83
CA SER A 65 -12.31 -13.29 -2.34
C SER A 65 -11.61 -14.44 -1.60
N LEU A 66 -12.26 -14.96 -0.56
CA LEU A 66 -11.81 -16.15 0.14
C LEU A 66 -12.10 -17.39 -0.70
N ILE A 67 -11.06 -18.13 -1.08
CA ILE A 67 -11.16 -19.35 -1.89
C ILE A 67 -10.40 -20.44 -1.15
N GLU A 68 -11.10 -21.51 -0.74
CA GLU A 68 -10.51 -22.65 -0.01
C GLU A 68 -9.71 -22.22 1.24
N GLY A 69 -10.24 -21.26 2.00
CA GLY A 69 -9.56 -20.72 3.17
C GLY A 69 -8.36 -19.82 2.86
N ARG A 70 -8.08 -19.52 1.59
CA ARG A 70 -6.99 -18.62 1.18
C ARG A 70 -7.52 -17.31 0.66
N ALA A 71 -6.88 -16.23 1.04
CA ALA A 71 -7.09 -14.91 0.45
C ALA A 71 -5.73 -14.21 0.34
N PHE A 72 -5.69 -13.10 -0.38
CA PHE A 72 -4.53 -12.24 -0.39
C PHE A 72 -4.94 -10.77 -0.31
N VAL A 73 -4.14 -9.99 0.39
CA VAL A 73 -4.23 -8.53 0.41
C VAL A 73 -3.18 -7.98 -0.54
N HIS A 74 -3.51 -6.99 -1.34
CA HIS A 74 -2.55 -6.35 -2.24
C HIS A 74 -2.73 -4.83 -2.27
N ASP A 75 -1.63 -4.12 -2.47
CA ASP A 75 -1.66 -2.68 -2.67
C ASP A 75 -1.94 -2.34 -4.14
N SER A 76 -3.13 -1.80 -4.38
CA SER A 76 -3.57 -1.35 -5.71
C SER A 76 -2.70 -0.25 -6.33
N LYS A 77 -2.04 0.58 -5.51
CA LYS A 77 -1.17 1.66 -5.98
C LYS A 77 0.19 1.15 -6.48
N SER A 78 0.59 -0.03 -6.02
CA SER A 78 1.81 -0.72 -6.42
C SER A 78 1.59 -1.72 -7.56
N PHE A 79 0.40 -1.73 -8.18
CA PHE A 79 -0.02 -2.73 -9.18
C PHE A 79 0.08 -4.17 -8.66
N GLY A 80 -0.11 -4.38 -7.35
CA GLY A 80 -0.09 -5.71 -6.75
C GLY A 80 1.31 -6.33 -6.61
N ARG A 81 2.39 -5.55 -6.72
CA ARG A 81 3.76 -6.05 -6.46
C ARG A 81 3.99 -6.46 -5.01
N PHE A 82 3.26 -5.86 -4.08
CA PHE A 82 3.33 -6.20 -2.66
C PHE A 82 2.04 -6.88 -2.25
N THR A 83 2.14 -8.13 -1.80
CA THR A 83 0.99 -8.90 -1.35
C THR A 83 1.19 -9.49 0.04
N CYS A 84 0.07 -9.75 0.69
CA CYS A 84 -0.01 -10.47 1.95
C CYS A 84 -0.86 -11.71 1.72
N ASN A 85 -0.25 -12.89 1.68
CA ASN A 85 -0.96 -14.15 1.56
C ASN A 85 -1.54 -14.53 2.93
N LEU A 86 -2.83 -14.83 2.95
CA LEU A 86 -3.60 -15.14 4.14
C LEU A 86 -4.11 -16.57 4.06
N GLN A 87 -3.92 -17.31 5.14
CA GLN A 87 -4.55 -18.61 5.36
C GLN A 87 -5.52 -18.48 6.50
N PHE A 88 -6.76 -18.89 6.28
CA PHE A 88 -7.84 -18.98 7.25
C PHE A 88 -8.12 -20.44 7.57
N GLY A 89 -8.52 -20.70 8.81
CA GLY A 89 -9.05 -21.96 9.32
C GLY A 89 -10.46 -21.77 9.87
N SER A 90 -10.93 -22.72 10.66
CA SER A 90 -12.27 -22.66 11.29
C SER A 90 -12.46 -21.48 12.23
N ASP A 91 -11.38 -21.05 12.90
CA ASP A 91 -11.43 -20.04 13.96
C ASP A 91 -10.91 -18.66 13.50
N GLY A 92 -10.77 -18.46 12.18
CA GLY A 92 -10.25 -17.23 11.59
C GLY A 92 -8.84 -17.37 11.01
N LEU A 93 -8.11 -16.26 10.93
CA LEU A 93 -6.77 -16.24 10.34
C LEU A 93 -5.81 -17.19 11.06
N VAL A 94 -5.12 -18.05 10.33
CA VAL A 94 -4.10 -18.99 10.84
C VAL A 94 -2.70 -18.46 10.58
N SER A 95 -2.47 -17.86 9.40
CA SER A 95 -1.18 -17.27 9.05
C SER A 95 -1.31 -16.13 8.05
N SER A 96 -0.43 -15.15 8.16
CA SER A 96 -0.22 -14.08 7.20
C SER A 96 1.25 -14.07 6.77
N VAL A 97 1.52 -14.08 5.48
CA VAL A 97 2.89 -14.09 4.94
C VAL A 97 3.03 -13.01 3.88
N TYR A 98 4.00 -12.12 4.07
CA TYR A 98 4.36 -11.14 3.07
C TYR A 98 4.98 -11.82 1.85
N PHE A 99 4.58 -11.40 0.66
CA PHE A 99 5.12 -11.86 -0.61
C PHE A 99 5.37 -10.67 -1.55
N PHE A 100 6.54 -10.69 -2.20
CA PHE A 100 6.91 -9.74 -3.23
C PHE A 100 6.75 -10.41 -4.60
N ASN A 101 5.86 -9.86 -5.41
CA ASN A 101 5.56 -10.32 -6.76
C ASN A 101 6.29 -9.43 -7.77
N ASP A 102 7.33 -9.96 -8.39
CA ASP A 102 8.17 -9.28 -9.39
C ASP A 102 7.94 -9.85 -10.80
#